data_AF-A0A2S6WE60-F1
#
_entry.id   AF-A0A2S6WE60-F1
#
_cell.length_a   1.000
_cell.length_b   1.000
_cell.length_c   1.000
_cell.angle_alpha   90.00
_cell.angle_beta   90.00
_cell.angle_gamma   90.00
#
_symmetry.space_group_name_H-M   'P 1'
#
loop_
_entity.id
_entity.type
_entity.pdbx_description
1 polymer ?
#
loop_
_entity_poly.entity_id
_entity_poly.type
_entity_poly.pdbx_seq_one_letter_code
_entity_poly.pdbx_strand_id
1 'polypeptide(L)'
;VTRPGGRIVICEFSHPTWAPFRTVYTEYLMRALPPVARAVSSSPDAYVYLAESIRAWPDQPALAERLGRAGWSRVAWRNLSGGIVALHRGFKAG
;
A
#
# COMPACT_ATOMS: atom_id res chain seq x y z
N VAL A 1 -2.31 -19.30 -9.77
CA VAL A 1 -3.62 -18.98 -10.42
C VAL A 1 -4.77 -19.32 -9.48
N THR A 2 -5.75 -18.43 -9.35
CA THR A 2 -6.92 -18.62 -8.47
C THR A 2 -8.06 -19.34 -9.22
N ARG A 3 -8.81 -20.22 -8.56
CA ARG A 3 -9.98 -20.89 -9.13
C ARG A 3 -11.18 -19.92 -9.26
N PRO A 4 -12.13 -20.15 -10.18
CA PRO A 4 -13.38 -19.38 -10.24
C PRO A 4 -14.06 -19.30 -8.86
N GLY A 5 -14.60 -18.12 -8.52
CA GLY A 5 -15.17 -17.84 -7.20
C GLY A 5 -14.15 -17.67 -6.04
N GLY A 6 -12.87 -17.92 -6.28
CA GLY A 6 -11.83 -17.75 -5.28
C GLY A 6 -11.59 -16.29 -4.90
N ARG A 7 -11.18 -16.07 -3.65
CA ARG A 7 -10.95 -14.73 -3.09
C ARG A 7 -9.45 -14.41 -3.05
N ILE A 8 -9.08 -13.22 -3.52
CA ILE A 8 -7.77 -12.61 -3.24
C ILE A 8 -7.92 -11.62 -2.08
N VAL A 9 -6.90 -11.57 -1.23
CA VAL A 9 -6.76 -10.56 -0.17
C VAL A 9 -5.33 -10.03 -0.22
N ILE A 10 -5.18 -8.71 -0.27
CA ILE A 10 -3.89 -8.02 -0.31
C ILE A 10 -3.83 -7.13 0.94
N CYS A 11 -2.80 -7.30 1.76
CA CYS A 11 -2.54 -6.48 2.94
C CYS A 11 -1.24 -5.71 2.69
N GLU A 12 -1.36 -4.47 2.28
CA GLU A 12 -0.20 -3.70 1.83
C GLU A 12 -0.30 -2.23 2.24
N PHE A 13 0.84 -1.53 2.20
CA PHE A 13 0.85 -0.08 2.35
C PHE A 13 -0.12 0.61 1.40
N SER A 14 -0.64 1.74 1.84
CA SER A 14 -1.45 2.62 1.02
C SER A 14 -1.30 4.05 1.51
N HIS A 15 -2.32 4.87 1.31
CA HIS A 15 -2.25 6.29 1.60
C HIS A 15 -3.16 6.67 2.77
N PRO A 16 -2.65 7.41 3.76
CA PRO A 16 -3.49 7.97 4.79
C PRO A 16 -4.67 8.75 4.21
N THR A 17 -5.83 8.59 4.82
CA THR A 17 -7.10 9.13 4.30
C THR A 17 -7.31 10.60 4.66
N TRP A 18 -6.73 11.06 5.76
CA TRP A 18 -6.77 12.47 6.16
C TRP A 18 -5.63 13.24 5.48
N ALA A 19 -5.98 14.21 4.62
CA ALA A 19 -5.01 14.88 3.74
C ALA A 19 -3.83 15.55 4.46
N PRO A 20 -4.01 16.29 5.59
CA PRO A 20 -2.89 16.84 6.33
C PRO A 20 -1.92 15.77 6.86
N PHE A 21 -2.45 14.67 7.40
CA PHE A 21 -1.63 13.56 7.87
C PHE A 21 -0.98 12.79 6.72
N ARG A 22 -1.60 12.70 5.54
CA ARG A 22 -0.94 12.16 4.35
C ARG A 22 0.31 12.97 4.01
N THR A 23 0.20 14.28 3.92
CA THR A 23 1.35 15.15 3.61
C THR A 23 2.44 15.02 4.67
N VAL A 24 2.08 15.10 5.95
CA VAL A 24 3.05 14.94 7.04
C VAL A 24 3.67 13.55 7.01
N TYR A 25 2.88 12.49 6.86
CA TYR A 25 3.39 11.12 6.82
C TYR A 25 4.33 10.91 5.64
N THR A 26 3.97 11.31 4.42
CA THR A 26 4.83 11.13 3.24
C THR A 26 6.13 11.92 3.35
N GLU A 27 6.07 13.18 3.79
CA GLU A 27 7.26 14.03 3.96
C GLU A 27 8.12 13.58 5.15
N TYR A 28 7.49 13.23 6.27
CA TYR A 28 8.17 12.78 7.47
C TYR A 28 8.81 11.40 7.26
N LEU A 29 8.11 10.44 6.65
CA LEU A 29 8.66 9.13 6.34
C LEU A 29 9.88 9.25 5.41
N MET A 30 9.79 10.08 4.37
CA MET A 30 10.91 10.34 3.44
C MET A 30 12.09 11.06 4.11
N ARG A 31 11.85 11.93 5.08
CA ARG A 31 12.92 12.65 5.81
C ARG A 31 13.50 11.86 7.00
N ALA A 32 12.70 11.03 7.64
CA ALA A 32 13.07 10.29 8.85
C ALA A 32 13.69 8.91 8.56
N LEU A 33 13.34 8.29 7.43
CA LEU A 33 13.93 7.00 7.05
C LEU A 33 15.45 7.05 6.83
N PRO A 34 16.05 8.04 6.13
CA PRO A 34 17.49 8.04 5.87
C PRO A 34 18.37 8.17 7.13
N PRO A 35 18.05 9.02 8.13
CA PRO A 35 18.78 9.06 9.40
C PRO A 35 18.66 7.76 10.20
N VAL A 36 17.46 7.17 10.28
CA VAL A 36 17.24 5.89 10.98
C VAL A 36 18.00 4.76 10.29
N ALA A 37 17.91 4.68 8.96
CA ALA A 37 18.63 3.69 8.16
C ALA A 37 20.15 3.75 8.37
N ARG A 38 20.73 4.96 8.43
CA ARG A 38 22.17 5.14 8.72
C ARG A 38 22.55 4.78 10.15
N ALA A 39 21.62 4.89 11.10
CA ALA A 39 21.89 4.67 12.52
C ALA A 39 21.69 3.21 12.97
N VAL A 40 20.75 2.47 12.35
CA VAL A 40 20.38 1.12 12.81
C VAL A 40 20.61 -0.01 11.81
N SER A 41 20.98 0.29 10.55
CA SER A 41 21.08 -0.72 9.50
C SER A 41 22.49 -0.86 8.92
N SER A 42 22.91 -2.10 8.69
CA SER A 42 24.04 -2.43 7.80
C SER A 42 23.70 -2.27 6.31
N SER A 43 22.43 -2.00 5.96
CA SER A 43 21.96 -1.74 4.60
C SER A 43 21.03 -0.51 4.56
N PRO A 44 21.59 0.70 4.37
CA PRO A 44 20.82 1.94 4.25
C PRO A 44 19.91 1.97 3.02
N ASP A 45 20.36 1.38 1.91
CA ASP A 45 19.66 1.39 0.62
C ASP A 45 18.30 0.68 0.70
N ALA A 46 18.18 -0.36 1.54
CA ALA A 46 16.92 -1.08 1.72
C ALA A 46 15.80 -0.20 2.29
N TYR A 47 16.13 0.78 3.15
CA TYR A 47 15.15 1.70 3.73
C TYR A 47 14.79 2.82 2.75
N VAL A 48 15.73 3.26 1.91
CA VAL A 48 15.45 4.18 0.81
C VAL A 48 14.48 3.52 -0.18
N TYR A 49 14.78 2.28 -0.59
CA TYR A 49 13.90 1.50 -1.44
C TYR A 49 12.51 1.29 -0.82
N LEU A 50 12.42 1.04 0.49
CA LEU A 50 11.14 0.94 1.18
C LEU A 50 10.34 2.24 1.08
N ALA A 51 10.98 3.39 1.32
CA ALA A 51 10.33 4.70 1.21
C ALA A 51 9.80 4.96 -0.22
N GLU A 52 10.64 4.67 -1.22
CA GLU A 52 10.32 4.86 -2.63
C GLU A 52 9.19 3.93 -3.09
N SER A 53 9.24 2.65 -2.69
CA SER A 53 8.22 1.67 -3.06
C SER A 53 6.86 1.97 -2.44
N ILE A 54 6.81 2.43 -1.17
CA ILE A 54 5.57 2.91 -0.53
C ILE A 54 5.00 4.11 -1.30
N ARG A 55 5.85 5.06 -1.70
CA ARG A 55 5.41 6.26 -2.45
C ARG A 55 4.92 5.93 -3.87
N ALA A 56 5.53 4.95 -4.52
CA ALA A 56 5.13 4.51 -5.86
C ALA A 56 3.90 3.59 -5.86
N TRP A 57 3.55 3.00 -4.72
CA TRP A 57 2.42 2.10 -4.58
C TRP A 57 1.08 2.84 -4.85
N PRO A 58 0.10 2.23 -5.53
CA PRO A 58 -1.21 2.84 -5.73
C PRO A 58 -1.95 3.10 -4.40
N ASP A 59 -2.74 4.17 -4.36
CA ASP A 59 -3.70 4.37 -3.28
C ASP A 59 -4.88 3.39 -3.37
N GLN A 60 -5.81 3.46 -2.40
CA GLN A 60 -6.83 2.45 -2.26
C GLN A 60 -7.76 2.37 -3.48
N PRO A 61 -8.33 3.49 -4.00
CA PRO A 61 -9.12 3.47 -5.22
C PRO A 61 -8.32 3.00 -6.43
N ALA A 62 -7.07 3.48 -6.60
CA ALA A 62 -6.25 3.10 -7.76
C ALA A 62 -5.92 1.60 -7.77
N LEU A 63 -5.61 1.01 -6.61
CA LEU A 63 -5.39 -0.44 -6.53
C LEU A 63 -6.70 -1.22 -6.76
N ALA A 64 -7.82 -0.73 -6.24
CA ALA A 64 -9.12 -1.35 -6.48
C ALA A 64 -9.50 -1.35 -7.97
N GLU A 65 -9.23 -0.25 -8.67
CA GLU A 65 -9.45 -0.13 -10.11
C GLU A 65 -8.51 -1.05 -10.90
N ARG A 66 -7.22 -1.14 -10.51
CA ARG A 66 -6.28 -2.10 -11.10
C ARG A 66 -6.75 -3.54 -10.95
N LEU A 67 -7.27 -3.91 -9.77
CA LEU A 67 -7.89 -5.23 -9.55
C LEU A 67 -9.12 -5.44 -10.44
N GLY A 68 -9.99 -4.43 -10.55
CA GLY A 68 -11.15 -4.48 -11.45
C GLY A 68 -10.75 -4.74 -12.91
N ARG A 69 -9.78 -3.98 -13.42
CA ARG A 69 -9.22 -4.16 -14.78
C ARG A 69 -8.56 -5.51 -14.99
N ALA A 70 -8.01 -6.11 -13.94
CA ALA A 70 -7.44 -7.45 -13.96
C ALA A 70 -8.49 -8.59 -13.89
N GLY A 71 -9.79 -8.26 -13.94
CA GLY A 71 -10.88 -9.25 -13.96
C GLY A 71 -11.35 -9.70 -12.58
N TRP A 72 -10.97 -9.00 -11.51
CA TRP A 72 -11.52 -9.24 -10.17
C TRP A 72 -12.83 -8.49 -10.00
N SER A 73 -13.81 -9.17 -9.43
CA SER A 73 -15.13 -8.62 -9.12
C SER A 73 -15.30 -8.37 -7.63
N ARG A 74 -16.33 -7.60 -7.26
CA ARG A 74 -16.67 -7.27 -5.86
C ARG A 74 -15.46 -6.74 -5.07
N VAL A 75 -14.66 -5.92 -5.76
CA VAL A 75 -13.45 -5.34 -5.19
C VAL A 75 -13.84 -4.33 -4.12
N ALA A 76 -13.24 -4.46 -2.95
CA ALA A 76 -13.44 -3.56 -1.82
C ALA A 76 -12.16 -3.48 -0.99
N TRP A 77 -12.02 -2.44 -0.20
CA TRP A 77 -10.90 -2.32 0.74
C TRP A 77 -11.36 -1.88 2.12
N ARG A 78 -10.50 -2.12 3.12
CA ARG A 78 -10.61 -1.60 4.48
C ARG A 78 -9.30 -0.96 4.88
N ASN A 79 -9.38 0.29 5.33
CA ASN A 79 -8.22 1.00 5.87
C ASN A 79 -7.86 0.50 7.27
N LEU A 80 -6.56 0.34 7.51
CA LEU A 80 -5.97 0.08 8.81
C LEU A 80 -5.10 1.29 9.18
N SER A 81 -5.04 1.62 10.47
CA SER A 81 -4.21 2.73 11.00
C SER A 81 -4.40 4.05 10.22
N GLY A 82 -5.65 4.44 9.97
CA GLY A 82 -5.97 5.68 9.23
C GLY A 82 -5.68 5.66 7.72
N GLY A 83 -5.31 4.51 7.16
CA GLY A 83 -5.02 4.32 5.73
C GLY A 83 -3.54 4.12 5.39
N ILE A 84 -2.65 4.08 6.40
CA ILE A 84 -1.24 3.71 6.19
C ILE A 84 -1.13 2.34 5.54
N VAL A 85 -1.99 1.40 5.96
CA VAL A 85 -2.14 0.07 5.36
C VAL A 85 -3.59 -0.10 4.94
N ALA A 86 -3.82 -0.83 3.85
CA ALA A 86 -5.15 -1.22 3.42
C ALA A 86 -5.23 -2.72 3.15
N LEU A 87 -6.37 -3.30 3.50
CA LEU A 87 -6.76 -4.65 3.13
C LEU A 87 -7.68 -4.59 1.92
N HIS A 88 -7.18 -4.91 0.73
CA HIS A 88 -8.00 -5.07 -0.47
C HIS A 88 -8.47 -6.51 -0.60
N ARG A 89 -9.70 -6.70 -1.06
CA ARG A 89 -10.23 -8.00 -1.43
C ARG A 89 -10.85 -7.95 -2.82
N GLY A 90 -10.84 -9.08 -3.50
CA GLY A 90 -11.56 -9.28 -4.76
C GLY A 90 -11.91 -10.76 -4.96
N PHE A 91 -12.83 -11.04 -5.87
CA PHE A 91 -13.26 -12.40 -6.20
C PHE A 91 -13.07 -12.66 -7.68
N LYS A 92 -12.45 -13.80 -8.02
CA LYS A 92 -12.30 -14.20 -9.41
C LYS A 92 -13.68 -14.46 -9.99
N ALA A 93 -13.97 -13.86 -11.14
CA ALA A 93 -15.20 -14.13 -11.86
C ALA A 93 -15.39 -15.65 -12.03
N GLY A 94 -16.65 -16.08 -11.92
CA GLY A 94 -17.08 -17.45 -12.19
C GLY A 94 -16.82 -17.82 -13.64
#